data_AF-A0A958RSG8-F1
#
_entry.id   AF-A0A958RSG8-F1
#
_cell.length_a   1.000
_cell.length_b   1.000
_cell.length_c   1.000
_cell.angle_alpha   90.00
_cell.angle_beta   90.00
_cell.angle_gamma   90.00
#
_symmetry.space_group_name_H-M   'P 1'
#
loop_
_entity.id
_entity.type
_entity.pdbx_description
1 polymer ?
#
loop_
_entity_poly.entity_id
_entity_poly.type
_entity_poly.pdbx_seq_one_letter_code
_entity_poly.pdbx_strand_id
1 'polypeptide(L)'
;MNLLDTKNFKPFSLPFWAATAAALLLSSLPINAKQKASNWSIVKEKAEAQVLIKNRAEAIQLIKEFLEDNTNSSKQAEAQEFLIYISHMFLTENAQKMYYLSRSLLETEPQRAKEKLISTLALEPLNEKVLNELVRLLLRLDDCQLANKYSQQATDQDPYFYKTQLLLLNSFHCLKEWEKFKQTKESLLANHQLKERDKNIINLLEVEKNLHSEESRDRVDRFIEKYPDFPLSYYLQAKQHSNLNKEAKKPAEMYLSICKSQKATVVSGYEDYPRICHYTSEMQTLIK
;
A
#
# COMPACT_ATOMS: atom_id res chain seq x y z
N MET A 1 13.78 -39.01 27.26
CA MET A 1 14.95 -39.89 27.02
C MET A 1 14.94 -40.30 25.56
N ASN A 2 15.76 -39.64 24.76
CA ASN A 2 16.61 -40.21 23.71
C ASN A 2 17.30 -39.03 23.03
N LEU A 3 18.58 -38.93 23.39
CA LEU A 3 19.57 -37.96 22.95
C LEU A 3 20.01 -38.35 21.54
N LEU A 4 19.98 -37.41 20.60
CA LEU A 4 20.70 -37.48 19.32
C LEU A 4 21.73 -36.34 19.38
N ASP A 5 22.90 -36.61 19.94
CA ASP A 5 24.15 -37.01 19.26
C ASP A 5 24.60 -35.97 18.22
N THR A 6 25.16 -34.88 18.77
CA THR A 6 25.94 -33.86 18.06
C THR A 6 27.36 -34.38 17.82
N LYS A 7 27.69 -34.73 16.56
CA LYS A 7 29.08 -35.02 16.18
C LYS A 7 29.47 -34.38 14.85
N ASN A 8 30.56 -33.62 14.94
CA ASN A 8 31.58 -33.40 13.91
C ASN A 8 31.25 -32.49 12.73
N PHE A 9 31.24 -31.17 12.97
CA PHE A 9 31.61 -30.19 11.94
C PHE A 9 33.10 -29.85 12.07
N LYS A 10 33.90 -30.28 11.09
CA LYS A 10 35.30 -29.88 10.93
C LYS A 10 35.36 -28.49 10.29
N PRO A 11 36.18 -27.55 10.79
CA PRO A 11 36.40 -26.28 10.12
C PRO A 11 37.28 -26.48 8.87
N PHE A 12 36.76 -26.07 7.72
CA PHE A 12 37.53 -25.98 6.47
C PHE A 12 38.40 -24.73 6.54
N SER A 13 39.68 -24.92 6.87
CA SER A 13 40.72 -23.90 6.73
C SER A 13 41.17 -23.83 5.28
N LEU A 14 40.81 -22.77 4.56
CA LEU A 14 41.43 -22.44 3.27
C LEU A 14 42.64 -21.52 3.49
N PRO A 15 43.74 -21.76 2.77
CA PRO A 15 44.98 -21.02 2.94
C PRO A 15 44.89 -19.61 2.34
N PHE A 16 45.40 -18.66 3.12
CA PHE A 16 45.87 -17.35 2.69
C PHE A 16 46.77 -17.49 1.46
N TRP A 17 46.31 -17.01 0.31
CA TRP A 17 47.18 -16.60 -0.79
C TRP A 17 46.98 -15.11 -1.02
N ALA A 18 48.02 -14.38 -0.62
CA ALA A 18 48.26 -13.02 -1.06
C ALA A 18 48.49 -13.03 -2.57
N ALA A 19 47.76 -12.18 -3.30
CA ALA A 19 48.12 -11.80 -4.66
C ALA A 19 47.65 -10.37 -4.93
N THR A 20 48.63 -9.47 -4.81
CA THR A 20 48.88 -8.32 -5.68
C THR A 20 47.78 -7.25 -5.81
N ALA A 21 48.03 -6.17 -5.06
CA ALA A 21 47.61 -4.83 -5.40
C ALA A 21 47.99 -4.46 -6.84
N ALA A 22 46.98 -4.36 -7.71
CA ALA A 22 47.06 -3.55 -8.92
C ALA A 22 46.35 -2.22 -8.64
N ALA A 23 47.06 -1.35 -7.93
CA ALA A 23 46.73 0.07 -7.85
C ALA A 23 47.03 0.70 -9.22
N LEU A 24 46.10 0.56 -10.16
CA LEU A 24 46.08 1.36 -11.37
C LEU A 24 45.33 2.65 -11.08
N LEU A 25 46.13 3.69 -10.97
CA LEU A 25 45.79 5.11 -10.99
C LEU A 25 44.84 5.42 -12.16
N LEU A 26 43.54 5.28 -11.94
CA LEU A 26 42.54 5.98 -12.73
C LEU A 26 42.48 7.41 -12.21
N SER A 27 43.31 8.23 -12.86
CA SER A 27 43.14 9.66 -13.09
C SER A 27 41.82 10.21 -12.53
N SER A 28 41.94 10.91 -11.40
CA SER A 28 40.97 11.88 -10.90
C SER A 28 40.78 12.97 -11.96
N LEU A 29 39.86 12.75 -12.89
CA LEU A 29 39.30 13.83 -13.69
C LEU A 29 38.51 14.73 -12.73
N PRO A 30 38.67 16.07 -12.81
CA PRO A 30 37.78 16.98 -12.10
C PRO A 30 36.40 16.81 -12.72
N ILE A 31 35.54 16.05 -12.05
CA ILE A 31 34.11 16.00 -12.36
C ILE A 31 33.60 17.39 -12.07
N ASN A 32 33.53 18.21 -13.12
CA ASN A 32 32.72 19.41 -13.15
C ASN A 32 31.26 18.97 -13.01
N ALA A 33 30.84 18.74 -11.77
CA ALA A 33 29.52 18.28 -11.37
C ALA A 33 28.49 19.42 -11.47
N LYS A 34 28.40 20.05 -12.63
CA LYS A 34 27.22 20.84 -13.03
C LYS A 34 26.37 19.95 -13.93
N GLN A 35 25.52 19.18 -13.23
CA GLN A 35 24.33 18.46 -13.67
C GLN A 35 23.90 18.78 -15.10
N LYS A 36 24.29 17.88 -16.02
CA LYS A 36 23.52 17.67 -17.23
C LYS A 36 22.28 16.92 -16.77
N ALA A 37 21.09 17.52 -16.84
CA ALA A 37 19.83 16.80 -16.63
C ALA A 37 19.94 15.47 -17.40
N SER A 38 19.91 14.35 -16.67
CA SER A 38 20.11 13.04 -17.28
C SER A 38 19.04 12.88 -18.37
N ASN A 39 19.44 12.47 -19.57
CA ASN A 39 18.50 12.30 -20.66
C ASN A 39 17.55 11.15 -20.30
N TRP A 40 16.26 11.44 -20.15
CA TRP A 40 15.25 10.45 -19.78
C TRP A 40 15.32 9.17 -20.63
N SER A 41 15.57 9.30 -21.94
CA SER A 41 15.69 8.14 -22.83
C SER A 41 16.79 7.16 -22.40
N ILE A 42 17.92 7.70 -21.91
CA ILE A 42 19.06 6.89 -21.46
C ILE A 42 18.74 6.24 -20.11
N VAL A 43 18.09 6.98 -19.20
CA VAL A 43 17.67 6.44 -17.90
C VAL A 43 16.68 5.30 -18.10
N LYS A 44 15.68 5.51 -18.96
CA LYS A 44 14.66 4.50 -19.29
C LYS A 44 15.29 3.23 -19.87
N GLU A 45 16.17 3.35 -20.87
CA GLU A 45 16.85 2.20 -21.48
C GLU A 45 17.69 1.42 -20.45
N LYS A 46 18.40 2.12 -19.56
CA LYS A 46 19.15 1.48 -18.46
C LYS A 46 18.23 0.75 -17.48
N ALA A 47 17.12 1.36 -17.08
CA ALA A 47 16.14 0.74 -16.20
C ALA A 47 15.50 -0.49 -16.84
N GLU A 48 15.18 -0.45 -18.15
CA GLU A 48 14.71 -1.60 -18.91
C GLU A 48 15.74 -2.74 -18.92
N ALA A 49 17.03 -2.43 -19.15
CA ALA A 49 18.10 -3.40 -19.09
C ALA A 49 18.21 -4.07 -17.70
N GLN A 50 18.05 -3.30 -16.61
CA GLN A 50 18.03 -3.83 -15.25
C GLN A 50 16.83 -4.77 -15.02
N VAL A 51 15.64 -4.40 -15.51
CA VAL A 51 14.43 -5.24 -15.48
C VAL A 51 14.64 -6.56 -16.22
N LEU A 52 15.30 -6.55 -17.40
CA LEU A 52 15.58 -7.75 -18.18
C LEU A 52 16.46 -8.76 -17.42
N ILE A 53 17.44 -8.28 -16.65
CA ILE A 53 18.27 -9.12 -15.76
C ILE A 53 17.64 -9.34 -14.38
N LYS A 54 16.34 -9.01 -14.23
CA LYS A 54 15.52 -9.16 -13.01
C LYS A 54 16.01 -8.34 -11.80
N ASN A 55 16.71 -7.24 -12.04
CA ASN A 55 17.17 -6.32 -11.02
C ASN A 55 16.21 -5.13 -10.85
N ARG A 56 15.01 -5.37 -10.28
CA ARG A 56 14.00 -4.31 -10.06
C ARG A 56 14.53 -3.17 -9.18
N ALA A 57 15.32 -3.49 -8.16
CA ALA A 57 15.82 -2.51 -7.19
C ALA A 57 16.62 -1.39 -7.87
N GLU A 58 17.58 -1.78 -8.72
CA GLU A 58 18.40 -0.83 -9.47
C GLU A 58 17.57 -0.04 -10.49
N ALA A 59 16.61 -0.69 -11.16
CA ALA A 59 15.72 -0.01 -12.10
C ALA A 59 14.89 1.09 -11.43
N ILE A 60 14.30 0.79 -10.26
CA ILE A 60 13.56 1.76 -9.44
C ILE A 60 14.47 2.90 -9.01
N GLN A 61 15.67 2.59 -8.51
CA GLN A 61 16.62 3.59 -8.03
C GLN A 61 17.04 4.58 -9.13
N LEU A 62 17.36 4.09 -10.33
CA LEU A 62 17.68 4.93 -11.49
C LEU A 62 16.58 5.93 -11.84
N ILE A 63 15.31 5.51 -11.73
CA ILE A 63 14.16 6.37 -12.03
C ILE A 63 13.93 7.38 -10.91
N LYS A 64 14.10 6.98 -9.65
CA LYS A 64 13.99 7.90 -8.50
C LYS A 64 15.04 9.00 -8.56
N GLU A 65 16.29 8.68 -8.86
CA GLU A 65 17.37 9.65 -9.04
C GLU A 65 17.04 10.65 -10.17
N PHE A 66 16.49 10.16 -11.28
CA PHE A 66 16.02 11.03 -12.35
C PHE A 66 14.89 11.95 -11.89
N LEU A 67 13.92 11.45 -11.12
CA LEU A 67 12.79 12.24 -10.62
C LEU A 67 13.21 13.31 -9.61
N GLU A 68 14.26 13.06 -8.81
CA GLU A 68 14.84 14.02 -7.86
C GLU A 68 15.60 15.14 -8.57
N ASP A 69 16.36 14.82 -9.62
CA ASP A 69 17.18 15.79 -10.35
C ASP A 69 16.42 16.59 -11.42
N ASN A 70 15.30 16.08 -11.92
CA ASN A 70 14.62 16.65 -13.07
C ASN A 70 13.42 17.53 -12.66
N THR A 71 13.35 18.76 -13.18
CA THR A 71 12.24 19.71 -12.92
C THR A 71 11.24 19.83 -14.06
N ASN A 72 11.47 19.13 -15.18
CA ASN A 72 10.55 19.16 -16.33
C ASN A 72 9.33 18.29 -16.04
N SER A 73 8.17 18.93 -15.83
CA SER A 73 6.92 18.27 -15.45
C SER A 73 6.47 17.16 -16.41
N SER A 74 6.65 17.34 -17.73
CA SER A 74 6.28 16.33 -18.72
C SER A 74 7.15 15.08 -18.60
N LYS A 75 8.46 15.25 -18.38
CA LYS A 75 9.38 14.12 -18.20
C LYS A 75 9.26 13.47 -16.83
N GLN A 76 8.93 14.23 -15.79
CA GLN A 76 8.58 13.66 -14.50
C GLN A 76 7.33 12.78 -14.59
N ALA A 77 6.27 13.23 -15.29
CA ALA A 77 5.07 12.43 -15.46
C ALA A 77 5.36 11.11 -16.21
N GLU A 78 6.13 11.18 -17.30
CA GLU A 78 6.56 9.98 -18.05
C GLU A 78 7.39 9.00 -17.18
N ALA A 79 8.29 9.54 -16.36
CA ALA A 79 9.11 8.75 -15.45
C ALA A 79 8.32 8.14 -14.29
N GLN A 80 7.33 8.86 -13.74
CA GLN A 80 6.42 8.34 -12.72
C GLN A 80 5.55 7.20 -13.26
N GLU A 81 5.00 7.35 -14.47
CA GLU A 81 4.25 6.27 -15.12
C GLU A 81 5.11 5.02 -15.36
N PHE A 82 6.37 5.23 -15.75
CA PHE A 82 7.31 4.15 -15.97
C PHE A 82 7.76 3.47 -14.66
N LEU A 83 7.91 4.23 -13.58
CA LEU A 83 8.16 3.69 -12.24
C LEU A 83 7.02 2.76 -11.82
N ILE A 84 5.77 3.22 -11.92
CA ILE A 84 4.57 2.42 -11.60
C ILE A 84 4.54 1.14 -12.44
N TYR A 85 4.88 1.22 -13.74
CA TYR A 85 4.94 0.04 -14.61
C TYR A 85 5.95 -1.00 -14.11
N ILE A 86 7.19 -0.59 -13.80
CA ILE A 86 8.25 -1.48 -13.31
C ILE A 86 7.92 -2.05 -11.92
N SER A 87 7.35 -1.23 -11.03
CA SER A 87 6.95 -1.66 -9.69
C SER A 87 5.81 -2.68 -9.71
N HIS A 88 4.95 -2.66 -10.74
CA HIS A 88 3.80 -3.57 -10.86
C HIS A 88 4.03 -4.81 -11.72
N MET A 89 5.01 -4.81 -12.63
CA MET A 89 5.25 -5.96 -13.51
C MET A 89 5.80 -7.16 -12.73
N PHE A 90 5.39 -8.37 -13.10
CA PHE A 90 5.98 -9.60 -12.58
C PHE A 90 7.21 -9.96 -13.41
N LEU A 91 8.35 -10.26 -12.77
CA LEU A 91 9.59 -10.68 -13.44
C LEU A 91 9.66 -12.20 -13.59
N THR A 92 8.73 -12.92 -12.95
CA THR A 92 8.61 -14.38 -13.04
C THR A 92 7.15 -14.82 -13.20
N GLU A 93 6.92 -15.82 -14.06
CA GLU A 93 5.60 -16.44 -14.20
C GLU A 93 5.11 -17.09 -12.91
N ASN A 94 6.03 -17.64 -12.11
CA ASN A 94 5.69 -18.31 -10.86
C ASN A 94 5.06 -17.31 -9.87
N ALA A 95 5.68 -16.15 -9.67
CA ALA A 95 5.12 -15.10 -8.81
C ALA A 95 3.76 -14.62 -9.32
N GLN A 96 3.61 -14.45 -10.64
CA GLN A 96 2.34 -14.07 -11.24
C GLN A 96 1.24 -15.11 -10.98
N LYS A 97 1.52 -16.41 -11.17
CA LYS A 97 0.59 -17.50 -10.89
C LYS A 97 0.18 -17.53 -9.41
N MET A 98 1.14 -17.36 -8.51
CA MET A 98 0.88 -17.30 -7.06
C MET A 98 0.03 -16.10 -6.66
N TYR A 99 0.27 -14.92 -7.26
CA TYR A 99 -0.54 -13.73 -7.05
C TYR A 99 -1.99 -13.93 -7.50
N TYR A 100 -2.22 -14.52 -8.68
CA TYR A 100 -3.59 -14.77 -9.13
C TYR A 100 -4.30 -15.82 -8.29
N LEU A 101 -3.57 -16.86 -7.83
CA LEU A 101 -4.11 -17.82 -6.87
C LEU A 101 -4.47 -17.14 -5.54
N SER A 102 -3.65 -16.22 -5.03
CA SER A 102 -4.01 -15.49 -3.81
C SER A 102 -5.25 -14.63 -4.01
N ARG A 103 -5.39 -13.97 -5.17
CA ARG A 103 -6.57 -13.18 -5.51
C ARG A 103 -7.86 -14.03 -5.50
N SER A 104 -7.82 -15.26 -6.03
CA SER A 104 -8.99 -16.15 -6.00
C SER A 104 -9.37 -16.64 -4.61
N LEU A 105 -8.44 -16.56 -3.64
CA LEU A 105 -8.65 -17.02 -2.26
C LEU A 105 -9.10 -15.89 -1.31
N LEU A 106 -9.09 -14.62 -1.75
CA LEU A 106 -9.31 -13.47 -0.86
C LEU A 106 -10.63 -13.52 -0.08
N GLU A 107 -11.70 -13.97 -0.73
CA GLU A 107 -13.05 -13.96 -0.15
C GLU A 107 -13.37 -15.26 0.60
N THR A 108 -12.78 -16.39 0.19
CA THR A 108 -13.11 -17.72 0.75
C THR A 108 -12.12 -18.20 1.80
N GLU A 109 -10.82 -17.94 1.61
CA GLU A 109 -9.72 -18.42 2.45
C GLU A 109 -8.69 -17.30 2.68
N PRO A 110 -9.05 -16.20 3.36
CA PRO A 110 -8.20 -15.01 3.45
C PRO A 110 -6.85 -15.26 4.13
N GLN A 111 -6.75 -16.19 5.08
CA GLN A 111 -5.46 -16.55 5.68
C GLN A 111 -4.54 -17.26 4.68
N ARG A 112 -5.08 -18.15 3.87
CA ARG A 112 -4.32 -18.81 2.80
C ARG A 112 -3.94 -17.83 1.70
N ALA A 113 -4.80 -16.87 1.38
CA ALA A 113 -4.46 -15.76 0.49
C ALA A 113 -3.27 -14.96 1.03
N LYS A 114 -3.23 -14.65 2.33
CA LYS A 114 -2.12 -13.97 3.01
C LYS A 114 -0.81 -14.75 2.86
N GLU A 115 -0.83 -16.06 3.12
CA GLU A 115 0.34 -16.94 2.94
C GLU A 115 0.87 -16.93 1.50
N LYS A 116 -0.03 -16.97 0.51
CA LYS A 116 0.33 -16.92 -0.91
C LYS A 116 0.91 -15.56 -1.32
N LEU A 117 0.37 -14.45 -0.81
CA LEU A 117 0.94 -13.12 -1.05
C LEU A 117 2.32 -12.96 -0.42
N ILE A 118 2.51 -13.43 0.82
CA ILE A 118 3.83 -13.43 1.48
C ILE A 118 4.84 -14.27 0.69
N SER A 119 4.44 -15.46 0.24
CA SER A 119 5.28 -16.32 -0.60
C SER A 119 5.59 -15.67 -1.95
N THR A 120 4.65 -14.90 -2.51
CA THR A 120 4.88 -14.12 -3.74
C THR A 120 5.90 -13.01 -3.50
N LEU A 121 5.83 -12.30 -2.37
CA LEU A 121 6.83 -11.30 -1.99
C LEU A 121 8.21 -11.90 -1.75
N ALA A 122 8.32 -13.14 -1.29
CA ALA A 122 9.62 -13.80 -1.19
C ALA A 122 10.29 -14.00 -2.56
N LEU A 123 9.50 -14.15 -3.63
CA LEU A 123 9.98 -14.22 -5.02
C LEU A 123 10.19 -12.84 -5.64
N GLU A 124 9.37 -11.87 -5.24
CA GLU A 124 9.31 -10.52 -5.81
C GLU A 124 9.20 -9.44 -4.70
N PRO A 125 10.27 -9.18 -3.92
CA PRO A 125 10.17 -8.38 -2.68
C PRO A 125 9.77 -6.91 -2.88
N LEU A 126 9.98 -6.41 -4.10
CA LEU A 126 9.72 -5.02 -4.50
C LEU A 126 8.54 -4.91 -5.49
N ASN A 127 7.70 -5.95 -5.60
CA ASN A 127 6.52 -5.85 -6.44
C ASN A 127 5.40 -5.15 -5.64
N GLU A 128 5.19 -3.88 -5.98
CA GLU A 128 4.26 -3.00 -5.31
C GLU A 128 2.81 -3.45 -5.48
N LYS A 129 2.47 -4.11 -6.60
CA LYS A 129 1.14 -4.68 -6.81
C LYS A 129 0.83 -5.76 -5.77
N VAL A 130 1.82 -6.61 -5.47
CA VAL A 130 1.70 -7.65 -4.44
C VAL A 130 1.70 -7.03 -3.04
N LEU A 131 2.57 -6.04 -2.77
CA LEU A 131 2.59 -5.31 -1.49
C LEU A 131 1.24 -4.67 -1.20
N ASN A 132 0.68 -3.92 -2.15
CA ASN A 132 -0.59 -3.24 -2.00
C ASN A 132 -1.75 -4.21 -1.78
N GLU A 133 -1.75 -5.36 -2.46
CA GLU A 133 -2.73 -6.42 -2.23
C GLU A 133 -2.61 -7.02 -0.82
N LEU A 134 -1.38 -7.28 -0.37
CA LEU A 134 -1.12 -7.79 0.97
C LEU A 134 -1.59 -6.78 2.03
N VAL A 135 -1.29 -5.48 1.86
CA VAL A 135 -1.76 -4.43 2.77
C VAL A 135 -3.28 -4.40 2.84
N ARG A 136 -3.99 -4.45 1.69
CA ARG A 136 -5.46 -4.50 1.68
C ARG A 136 -6.00 -5.67 2.47
N LEU A 137 -5.43 -6.86 2.26
CA LEU A 137 -5.83 -8.07 2.99
C LEU A 137 -5.53 -7.97 4.49
N LEU A 138 -4.36 -7.46 4.86
CA LEU A 138 -3.99 -7.27 6.27
C LEU A 138 -4.93 -6.29 6.98
N LEU A 139 -5.32 -5.19 6.32
CA LEU A 139 -6.31 -4.27 6.84
C LEU A 139 -7.70 -4.91 7.00
N ARG A 140 -8.12 -5.80 6.07
CA ARG A 140 -9.37 -6.58 6.23
C ARG A 140 -9.32 -7.51 7.44
N LEU A 141 -8.15 -8.11 7.67
CA LEU A 141 -7.86 -9.04 8.77
C LEU A 141 -7.53 -8.35 10.10
N ASP A 142 -7.64 -7.01 10.15
CA ASP A 142 -7.30 -6.18 11.32
C ASP A 142 -5.83 -6.28 11.80
N ASP A 143 -4.93 -6.75 10.93
CA ASP A 143 -3.49 -6.81 11.17
C ASP A 143 -2.84 -5.46 10.81
N CYS A 144 -3.27 -4.39 11.51
CA CYS A 144 -2.92 -3.01 11.21
C CYS A 144 -1.40 -2.75 11.25
N GLN A 145 -0.67 -3.46 12.12
CA GLN A 145 0.78 -3.28 12.29
C GLN A 145 1.56 -3.79 11.08
N LEU A 146 1.27 -5.00 10.59
CA LEU A 146 1.89 -5.48 9.35
C LEU A 146 1.43 -4.65 8.15
N ALA A 147 0.15 -4.25 8.11
CA ALA A 147 -0.36 -3.40 7.04
C ALA A 147 0.44 -2.08 6.95
N ASN A 148 0.72 -1.46 8.10
CA ASN A 148 1.54 -0.25 8.15
C ASN A 148 2.98 -0.50 7.68
N LYS A 149 3.62 -1.57 8.16
CA LYS A 149 4.98 -1.94 7.72
C LYS A 149 5.09 -2.09 6.20
N TYR A 150 4.18 -2.86 5.59
CA TYR A 150 4.22 -3.12 4.15
C TYR A 150 3.79 -1.92 3.30
N SER A 151 2.85 -1.09 3.77
CA SER A 151 2.48 0.15 3.08
C SER A 151 3.57 1.21 3.14
N GLN A 152 4.31 1.30 4.25
CA GLN A 152 5.50 2.15 4.33
C GLN A 152 6.57 1.66 3.34
N GLN A 153 6.87 0.35 3.34
CA GLN A 153 7.82 -0.24 2.39
C GLN A 153 7.44 0.07 0.92
N ALA A 154 6.16 -0.04 0.57
CA ALA A 154 5.69 0.28 -0.77
C ALA A 154 5.80 1.79 -1.07
N THR A 155 5.47 2.65 -0.10
CA THR A 155 5.59 4.12 -0.25
C THR A 155 7.05 4.56 -0.41
N ASP A 156 8.00 3.91 0.27
CA ASP A 156 9.42 4.21 0.14
C ASP A 156 9.97 3.82 -1.25
N GLN A 157 9.36 2.82 -1.89
CA GLN A 157 9.69 2.37 -3.25
C GLN A 157 9.13 3.33 -4.31
N ASP A 158 7.84 3.65 -4.23
CA ASP A 158 7.18 4.60 -5.12
C ASP A 158 6.40 5.65 -4.31
N PRO A 159 7.04 6.78 -3.96
CA PRO A 159 6.38 7.85 -3.22
C PRO A 159 5.42 8.65 -4.10
N TYR A 160 5.35 8.39 -5.41
CA TYR A 160 4.52 9.14 -6.35
C TYR A 160 3.17 8.46 -6.61
N PHE A 161 3.06 7.17 -6.35
CA PHE A 161 1.82 6.43 -6.53
C PHE A 161 0.82 6.67 -5.38
N TYR A 162 -0.17 7.54 -5.61
CA TYR A 162 -1.11 7.97 -4.57
C TYR A 162 -1.91 6.83 -3.93
N LYS A 163 -2.13 5.71 -4.64
CA LYS A 163 -2.87 4.57 -4.08
C LYS A 163 -2.11 3.89 -2.95
N THR A 164 -0.79 3.82 -3.04
CA THR A 164 0.06 3.26 -1.99
C THR A 164 0.06 4.18 -0.77
N GLN A 165 0.17 5.49 -0.98
CA GLN A 165 0.00 6.48 0.08
C GLN A 165 -1.39 6.41 0.73
N LEU A 166 -2.45 6.15 -0.04
CA LEU A 166 -3.80 5.97 0.48
C LEU A 166 -3.89 4.72 1.37
N LEU A 167 -3.22 3.63 1.03
CA LEU A 167 -3.13 2.45 1.89
C LEU A 167 -2.33 2.73 3.16
N LEU A 168 -1.24 3.50 3.07
CA LEU A 168 -0.49 3.97 4.24
C LEU A 168 -1.36 4.81 5.17
N LEU A 169 -2.13 5.76 4.63
CA LEU A 169 -3.11 6.55 5.38
C LEU A 169 -4.13 5.65 6.09
N ASN A 170 -4.70 4.66 5.38
CA ASN A 170 -5.64 3.70 5.96
C ASN A 170 -5.00 2.86 7.08
N SER A 171 -3.70 2.57 6.99
CA SER A 171 -2.98 1.88 8.06
C SER A 171 -2.81 2.75 9.32
N PHE A 172 -2.50 4.04 9.18
CA PHE A 172 -2.47 4.97 10.32
C PHE A 172 -3.85 5.14 10.95
N HIS A 173 -4.90 5.20 10.11
CA HIS A 173 -6.29 5.18 10.59
C HIS A 173 -6.63 3.91 11.38
N CYS A 174 -6.18 2.75 10.90
CA CYS A 174 -6.34 1.44 11.56
C CYS A 174 -5.66 1.43 12.93
N LEU A 175 -4.42 1.93 12.99
CA LEU A 175 -3.60 2.02 14.21
C LEU A 175 -4.00 3.16 15.16
N LYS A 176 -4.93 4.03 14.75
CA LYS A 176 -5.31 5.26 15.48
C LYS A 176 -4.12 6.23 15.69
N GLU A 177 -3.14 6.20 14.80
CA GLU A 177 -1.99 7.13 14.80
C GLU A 177 -2.38 8.46 14.12
N TRP A 178 -3.24 9.24 14.78
CA TRP A 178 -3.91 10.40 14.18
C TRP A 178 -2.97 11.51 13.68
N GLU A 179 -1.83 11.72 14.34
CA GLU A 179 -0.86 12.74 13.90
C GLU A 179 -0.21 12.35 12.57
N LYS A 180 0.20 11.08 12.41
CA LYS A 180 0.74 10.59 11.14
C LYS A 180 -0.35 10.54 10.06
N PHE A 181 -1.57 10.13 10.43
CA PHE A 181 -2.72 10.20 9.53
C PHE A 181 -2.93 11.62 8.98
N LYS A 182 -2.88 12.64 9.84
CA LYS A 182 -3.04 14.04 9.43
C LYS A 182 -1.95 14.47 8.45
N GLN A 183 -0.69 14.18 8.75
CA GLN A 183 0.44 14.52 7.87
C GLN A 183 0.31 13.87 6.49
N THR A 184 0.02 12.56 6.44
CA THR A 184 -0.19 11.84 5.16
C THR A 184 -1.42 12.35 4.40
N LYS A 185 -2.51 12.69 5.12
CA LYS A 185 -3.72 13.26 4.53
C LYS A 185 -3.43 14.59 3.83
N GLU A 186 -2.72 15.50 4.47
CA GLU A 186 -2.40 16.81 3.90
C GLU A 186 -1.60 16.68 2.60
N SER A 187 -0.59 15.79 2.59
CA SER A 187 0.18 15.47 1.38
C SER A 187 -0.70 14.88 0.26
N LEU A 188 -1.56 13.92 0.58
CA LEU A 188 -2.48 13.29 -0.38
C LEU A 188 -3.48 14.29 -0.99
N LEU A 189 -4.05 15.18 -0.19
CA LEU A 189 -5.04 16.16 -0.66
C LEU A 189 -4.45 17.18 -1.63
N ALA A 190 -3.13 17.44 -1.56
CA ALA A 190 -2.40 18.26 -2.51
C ALA A 190 -2.13 17.54 -3.85
N ASN A 191 -2.29 16.21 -3.91
CA ASN A 191 -2.09 15.45 -5.14
C ASN A 191 -3.24 15.65 -6.14
N HIS A 192 -2.92 16.14 -7.33
CA HIS A 192 -3.88 16.42 -8.40
C HIS A 192 -4.48 15.16 -9.04
N GLN A 193 -3.82 14.00 -8.92
CA GLN A 193 -4.32 12.71 -9.43
C GLN A 193 -5.38 12.09 -8.52
N LEU A 194 -5.51 12.59 -7.28
CA LEU A 194 -6.47 12.07 -6.32
C LEU A 194 -7.89 12.48 -6.73
N LYS A 195 -8.76 11.47 -6.90
CA LYS A 195 -10.14 11.70 -7.32
C LYS A 195 -10.94 12.38 -6.21
N GLU A 196 -11.91 13.18 -6.61
CA GLU A 196 -12.81 13.89 -5.68
C GLU A 196 -13.50 12.95 -4.69
N ARG A 197 -13.92 11.77 -5.14
CA ARG A 197 -14.49 10.75 -4.26
C ARG A 197 -13.52 10.34 -3.16
N ASP A 198 -12.26 10.10 -3.50
CA ASP A 198 -11.25 9.63 -2.54
C ASP A 198 -10.92 10.74 -1.53
N LYS A 199 -10.88 12.01 -1.98
CA LYS A 199 -10.78 13.19 -1.09
C LYS A 199 -11.92 13.22 -0.07
N ASN A 200 -13.15 12.99 -0.51
CA ASN A 200 -14.32 12.96 0.38
C ASN A 200 -14.22 11.80 1.38
N ILE A 201 -13.79 10.60 0.95
CA ILE A 201 -13.64 9.45 1.85
C ILE A 201 -12.55 9.72 2.90
N ILE A 202 -11.40 10.27 2.50
CA ILE A 202 -10.33 10.66 3.43
C ILE A 202 -10.84 11.63 4.51
N ASN A 203 -11.67 12.60 4.13
CA ASN A 203 -12.29 13.52 5.08
C ASN A 203 -13.32 12.84 5.99
N LEU A 204 -14.04 11.84 5.47
CA LEU A 204 -14.97 11.04 6.26
C LEU A 204 -14.25 10.18 7.31
N LEU A 205 -13.09 9.61 7.01
CA LEU A 205 -12.31 8.81 7.97
C LEU A 205 -11.94 9.59 9.24
N GLU A 206 -11.70 10.90 9.13
CA GLU A 206 -11.38 11.76 10.27
C GLU A 206 -12.56 11.95 11.25
N VAL A 207 -13.80 11.75 10.78
CA VAL A 207 -15.01 11.86 11.62
C VAL A 207 -14.96 10.92 12.82
N GLU A 208 -14.30 9.76 12.69
CA GLU A 208 -14.19 8.78 13.78
C GLU A 208 -13.48 9.36 15.02
N LYS A 209 -12.60 10.36 14.86
CA LYS A 209 -11.93 11.04 15.98
C LYS A 209 -12.90 11.86 16.84
N ASN A 210 -13.96 12.40 16.23
CA ASN A 210 -14.86 13.37 16.86
C ASN A 210 -16.33 12.99 16.65
N LEU A 211 -16.71 11.74 16.94
CA LEU A 211 -18.07 11.24 16.73
C LEU A 211 -19.16 11.98 17.52
N HIS A 212 -18.80 12.78 18.52
CA HIS A 212 -19.75 13.52 19.36
C HIS A 212 -20.12 14.90 18.83
N SER A 213 -19.40 15.43 17.83
CA SER A 213 -19.66 16.80 17.35
C SER A 213 -20.81 16.86 16.35
N GLU A 214 -21.56 17.96 16.38
CA GLU A 214 -22.59 18.26 15.37
C GLU A 214 -21.99 18.38 13.96
N GLU A 215 -20.80 18.97 13.86
CA GLU A 215 -20.06 19.06 12.59
C GLU A 215 -19.78 17.68 11.99
N SER A 216 -19.37 16.71 12.81
CA SER A 216 -19.14 15.33 12.39
C SER A 216 -20.41 14.66 11.89
N ARG A 217 -21.56 14.92 12.52
CA ARG A 217 -22.86 14.41 12.08
C ARG A 217 -23.23 14.97 10.71
N ASP A 218 -23.18 16.29 10.57
CA ASP A 218 -23.54 16.94 9.31
C ASP A 218 -22.59 16.54 8.17
N ARG A 219 -21.32 16.26 8.46
CA ARG A 219 -20.37 15.70 7.48
C ARG A 219 -20.77 14.30 7.03
N VAL A 220 -21.20 13.42 7.96
CA VAL A 220 -21.67 12.06 7.63
C VAL A 220 -22.94 12.11 6.81
N ASP A 221 -23.92 12.93 7.22
CA ASP A 221 -25.20 13.06 6.53
C ASP A 221 -25.02 13.55 5.08
N ARG A 222 -24.24 14.61 4.87
CA ARG A 222 -23.87 15.08 3.51
C ARG A 222 -23.14 14.02 2.69
N PHE A 223 -22.31 13.20 3.34
CA PHE A 223 -21.61 12.13 2.65
C PHE A 223 -22.59 11.04 2.20
N ILE A 224 -23.54 10.65 3.05
CA ILE A 224 -24.59 9.67 2.73
C ILE A 224 -25.43 10.16 1.55
N GLU A 225 -25.82 11.43 1.52
CA GLU A 225 -26.55 12.01 0.39
C GLU A 225 -25.77 11.92 -0.93
N LYS A 226 -24.45 12.16 -0.89
CA LYS A 226 -23.57 12.15 -2.06
C LYS A 226 -23.19 10.74 -2.52
N TYR A 227 -23.01 9.82 -1.59
CA TYR A 227 -22.52 8.45 -1.80
C TYR A 227 -23.33 7.43 -0.97
N PRO A 228 -24.62 7.22 -1.30
CA PRO A 228 -25.52 6.36 -0.51
C PRO A 228 -25.18 4.86 -0.59
N ASP A 229 -24.28 4.47 -1.47
CA ASP A 229 -23.79 3.09 -1.62
C ASP A 229 -22.50 2.82 -0.82
N PHE A 230 -21.94 3.84 -0.16
CA PHE A 230 -20.73 3.69 0.64
C PHE A 230 -21.10 3.23 2.07
N PRO A 231 -20.78 2.00 2.49
CA PRO A 231 -21.27 1.46 3.75
C PRO A 231 -20.70 2.19 4.97
N LEU A 232 -19.41 2.58 4.96
CA LEU A 232 -18.74 3.12 6.15
C LEU A 232 -19.41 4.40 6.69
N SER A 233 -20.08 5.19 5.86
CA SER A 233 -20.82 6.37 6.32
C SER A 233 -22.00 5.99 7.23
N TYR A 234 -22.73 4.92 6.91
CA TYR A 234 -23.81 4.39 7.77
C TYR A 234 -23.28 3.79 9.07
N TYR A 235 -22.11 3.15 9.04
CA TYR A 235 -21.45 2.72 10.27
C TYR A 235 -21.14 3.91 11.18
N LEU A 236 -20.55 4.98 10.63
CA LEU A 236 -20.25 6.19 11.40
C LEU A 236 -21.52 6.83 11.95
N GLN A 237 -22.60 6.90 11.15
CA GLN A 237 -23.90 7.40 11.60
C GLN A 237 -24.48 6.57 12.76
N ALA A 238 -24.40 5.23 12.68
CA ALA A 238 -24.85 4.34 13.75
C ALA A 238 -24.05 4.57 15.05
N LYS A 239 -22.72 4.72 14.95
CA LYS A 239 -21.87 5.05 16.10
C LYS A 239 -22.22 6.40 16.71
N GLN A 240 -22.45 7.42 15.89
CA GLN A 240 -22.89 8.74 16.35
C GLN A 240 -24.23 8.66 17.09
N HIS A 241 -25.21 7.93 16.54
CA HIS A 241 -26.52 7.74 17.16
C HIS A 241 -26.40 7.02 18.50
N SER A 242 -25.64 5.91 18.55
CA SER A 242 -25.41 5.15 19.78
C SER A 242 -24.76 6.02 20.87
N ASN A 243 -23.74 6.81 20.51
CA ASN A 243 -23.07 7.71 21.44
C ASN A 243 -23.96 8.85 21.97
N LEU A 244 -25.00 9.23 21.22
CA LEU A 244 -25.94 10.30 21.57
C LEU A 244 -27.26 9.76 22.16
N ASN A 245 -27.33 8.47 22.50
CA ASN A 245 -28.56 7.80 22.94
C ASN A 245 -29.74 7.99 21.97
N LYS A 246 -29.46 8.04 20.67
CA LYS A 246 -30.44 8.07 19.57
C LYS A 246 -30.60 6.68 18.97
N GLU A 247 -31.66 6.48 18.19
CA GLU A 247 -31.93 5.21 17.52
C GLU A 247 -30.86 4.90 16.45
N ALA A 248 -29.94 3.98 16.78
CA ALA A 248 -28.86 3.54 15.89
C ALA A 248 -29.26 2.36 14.96
N LYS A 249 -30.44 1.79 15.17
CA LYS A 249 -30.89 0.57 14.47
C LYS A 249 -30.97 0.75 12.95
N LYS A 250 -31.64 1.81 12.48
CA LYS A 250 -31.81 2.10 11.05
C LYS A 250 -30.48 2.24 10.30
N PRO A 251 -29.50 3.07 10.73
CA PRO A 251 -28.21 3.14 10.04
C PRO A 251 -27.42 1.83 10.13
N ALA A 252 -27.50 1.09 11.24
CA ALA A 252 -26.87 -0.23 11.34
C ALA A 252 -27.46 -1.25 10.35
N GLU A 253 -28.79 -1.26 10.16
CA GLU A 253 -29.46 -2.08 9.16
C GLU A 253 -29.03 -1.71 7.74
N MET A 254 -28.91 -0.42 7.43
CA MET A 254 -28.40 0.06 6.13
C MET A 254 -26.97 -0.39 5.88
N TYR A 255 -26.08 -0.26 6.87
CA TYR A 255 -24.71 -0.76 6.79
C TYR A 255 -24.66 -2.26 6.43
N LEU A 256 -25.39 -3.08 7.19
CA LEU A 256 -25.44 -4.52 6.95
C LEU A 256 -26.08 -4.87 5.61
N SER A 257 -27.12 -4.16 5.21
CA SER A 257 -27.79 -4.36 3.92
C SER A 257 -26.84 -4.08 2.77
N ILE A 258 -26.13 -2.95 2.79
CA ILE A 258 -25.13 -2.61 1.77
C ILE A 258 -24.03 -3.66 1.77
N CYS A 259 -23.44 -3.99 2.92
CA CYS A 259 -22.37 -4.98 3.01
C CYS A 259 -22.77 -6.40 2.57
N LYS A 260 -24.02 -6.81 2.79
CA LYS A 260 -24.55 -8.10 2.29
C LYS A 260 -24.88 -8.08 0.79
N SER A 261 -25.34 -6.94 0.29
CA SER A 261 -25.79 -6.78 -1.10
C SER A 261 -24.67 -6.38 -2.06
N GLN A 262 -23.44 -6.21 -1.57
CA GLN A 262 -22.31 -5.84 -2.43
C GLN A 262 -22.08 -6.92 -3.49
N LYS A 263 -22.61 -6.66 -4.68
CA LYS A 263 -22.13 -7.26 -5.92
C LYS A 263 -20.64 -6.93 -6.02
N ALA A 264 -19.85 -7.83 -6.59
CA ALA A 264 -18.40 -7.66 -6.82
C ALA A 264 -18.04 -6.27 -7.41
N THR A 265 -18.96 -5.65 -8.15
CA THR A 265 -18.85 -4.30 -8.72
C THR A 265 -18.70 -3.18 -7.68
N VAL A 266 -19.40 -3.20 -6.53
CA VAL A 266 -19.27 -2.16 -5.49
C VAL A 266 -17.96 -2.34 -4.72
N VAL A 267 -17.59 -3.59 -4.40
CA VAL A 267 -16.28 -3.92 -3.80
C VAL A 267 -15.14 -3.43 -4.71
N SER A 268 -15.26 -3.64 -6.03
CA SER A 268 -14.27 -3.17 -7.00
C SER A 268 -14.14 -1.64 -7.04
N GLY A 269 -15.22 -0.91 -6.71
CA GLY A 269 -15.24 0.55 -6.69
C GLY A 269 -14.48 1.16 -5.51
N TYR A 270 -14.29 0.40 -4.43
CA TYR A 270 -13.71 0.83 -3.15
C TYR A 270 -12.56 -0.06 -2.68
N GLU A 271 -11.85 -0.74 -3.59
CA GLU A 271 -10.73 -1.66 -3.23
C GLU A 271 -9.63 -0.96 -2.42
N ASP A 272 -9.46 0.35 -2.58
CA ASP A 272 -8.48 1.16 -1.85
C ASP A 272 -8.92 1.46 -0.39
N TYR A 273 -10.13 1.05 0.01
CA TYR A 273 -10.69 1.18 1.35
C TYR A 273 -11.09 -0.20 1.89
N PRO A 274 -10.12 -1.06 2.26
CA PRO A 274 -10.37 -2.46 2.58
C PRO A 274 -11.27 -2.71 3.81
N ARG A 275 -11.46 -1.71 4.68
CA ARG A 275 -12.22 -1.87 5.94
C ARG A 275 -13.68 -1.42 5.86
N ILE A 276 -14.20 -1.10 4.66
CA ILE A 276 -15.56 -0.55 4.51
C ILE A 276 -16.67 -1.45 5.07
N CYS A 277 -16.49 -2.77 5.06
CA CYS A 277 -17.45 -3.76 5.59
C CYS A 277 -16.91 -4.56 6.78
N HIS A 278 -15.89 -4.04 7.47
CA HIS A 278 -15.24 -4.74 8.58
C HIS A 278 -16.13 -4.86 9.83
N TYR A 279 -17.03 -3.90 10.08
CA TYR A 279 -17.76 -3.73 11.34
C TYR A 279 -19.12 -4.47 11.39
N THR A 280 -19.28 -5.55 10.62
CA THR A 280 -20.58 -6.25 10.52
C THR A 280 -21.03 -6.88 11.84
N SER A 281 -20.13 -7.53 12.58
CA SER A 281 -20.44 -8.11 13.89
C SER A 281 -20.86 -7.06 14.93
N GLU A 282 -20.20 -5.90 14.92
CA GLU A 282 -20.55 -4.78 15.80
C GLU A 282 -21.94 -4.25 15.48
N MET A 283 -22.24 -4.00 14.19
CA MET A 283 -23.55 -3.49 13.78
C MET A 283 -24.69 -4.49 14.03
N GLN A 284 -24.44 -5.80 13.96
CA GLN A 284 -25.42 -6.81 14.37
C GLN A 284 -25.80 -6.72 15.85
N THR A 285 -24.87 -6.26 16.70
CA THR A 285 -25.12 -6.10 18.14
C THR A 285 -26.01 -4.88 18.42
N LEU A 286 -25.91 -3.82 17.62
CA LEU A 286 -26.75 -2.61 17.76
C LEU A 286 -28.21 -2.80 17.33
N ILE A 287 -28.51 -3.86 16.57
CA ILE A 287 -29.85 -4.15 16.06
C ILE A 287 -30.64 -5.05 17.01
N LYS A 288 -29.93 -5.83 17.84
CA LYS A 288 -30.50 -6.75 18.83
C LYS A 288 -30.96 -5.98 20.06
#